data_AF-A0A066YQU7-F1
#
_entry.id   AF-A0A066YQU7-F1
#
_cell.length_a   1.000
_cell.length_b   1.000
_cell.length_c   1.000
_cell.angle_alpha   90.00
_cell.angle_beta   90.00
_cell.angle_gamma   90.00
#
_symmetry.space_group_name_H-M   'P 1'
#
loop_
_entity.id
_entity.type
_entity.pdbx_description
1 polymer ?
#
loop_
_entity_poly.entity_id
_entity_poly.type
_entity_poly.pdbx_seq_one_letter_code
_entity_poly.pdbx_strand_id
1 'polypeptide(L)'
;MTTGHDSELTTVQGPLDWDEFTAHYWDRRPVLIKAALPAPFELGEVFAAATLATRPPGPHRTAPNAQFAVGRFQQTEPANWFPRPEDGGFDGYRRRLDAELAAFSPETRYALTVHAFHAFHPGQWERQRAFYEPLWERTGLPVSGAITTLFHGNYEHTPVGVHRDRFATFMFALEGRKRMRFWRERPWTEPVTTKLDYQAHLASSFTAEPEPGDLLYWPASHYHVGESVDGGSATSVNIGVPREGHHAGYDVDDLLLGKAPDAMVDPDAALVRLPAATAPLSAPEPPVDGALPEALEQTLRIFREYHDPDRTGELVASLALGNRSASGLCPVPPPEPPRPWPTAPPSAPAPGCCTNRSAGRCCTPPTATSRALR
;
A
#
# COMPACT_ATOMS: atom_id res chain seq x y z
N MET A 1 -39.60 10.01 -24.73
CA MET A 1 -38.58 10.97 -24.25
C MET A 1 -37.35 10.15 -23.91
N THR A 2 -36.38 10.15 -24.82
CA THR A 2 -35.08 9.49 -24.66
C THR A 2 -34.25 10.30 -23.67
N THR A 3 -34.22 9.86 -22.41
CA THR A 3 -33.21 10.31 -21.45
C THR A 3 -31.88 9.76 -21.93
N GLY A 4 -31.01 10.63 -22.43
CA GLY A 4 -29.63 10.28 -22.73
C GLY A 4 -29.00 9.73 -21.45
N HIS A 5 -28.44 8.53 -21.53
CA HIS A 5 -27.45 8.09 -20.55
C HIS A 5 -26.25 9.02 -20.71
N ASP A 6 -26.16 10.04 -19.87
CA ASP A 6 -24.87 10.64 -19.57
C ASP A 6 -23.95 9.48 -19.18
N SER A 7 -22.84 9.34 -19.91
CA SER A 7 -21.80 8.35 -19.63
C SER A 7 -21.39 8.49 -18.16
N GLU A 8 -21.78 7.54 -17.30
CA GLU A 8 -21.48 7.60 -15.85
C GLU A 8 -19.97 7.61 -15.56
N LEU A 9 -19.16 7.16 -16.52
CA LEU A 9 -17.71 7.29 -16.50
C LEU A 9 -17.27 8.49 -17.34
N THR A 10 -16.50 9.39 -16.73
CA THR A 10 -15.77 10.45 -17.45
C THR A 10 -14.36 9.99 -17.77
N THR A 11 -13.89 10.21 -19.00
CA THR A 11 -12.51 9.95 -19.41
C THR A 11 -11.80 11.26 -19.70
N VAL A 12 -10.62 11.45 -19.10
CA VAL A 12 -9.82 12.67 -19.20
C VAL A 12 -8.43 12.31 -19.73
N GLN A 13 -7.82 13.20 -20.51
CA GLN A 13 -6.49 13.03 -21.09
C GLN A 13 -5.48 13.93 -20.40
N GLY A 14 -4.24 13.48 -20.27
CA GLY A 14 -3.12 14.31 -19.83
C GLY A 14 -2.83 14.19 -18.33
N PRO A 15 -1.89 15.01 -17.82
CA PRO A 15 -1.49 14.92 -16.42
C PRO A 15 -2.67 15.23 -15.50
N LEU A 16 -2.65 14.64 -14.31
CA LEU A 16 -3.70 14.83 -13.32
C LEU A 16 -3.70 16.27 -12.81
N ASP A 17 -4.78 16.99 -13.07
CA ASP A 17 -5.08 18.29 -12.44
C ASP A 17 -5.84 18.05 -11.13
N TRP A 18 -5.19 18.34 -10.00
CA TRP A 18 -5.76 18.14 -8.67
C TRP A 18 -6.88 19.12 -8.31
N ASP A 19 -6.90 20.32 -8.90
CA ASP A 19 -7.97 21.30 -8.67
C ASP A 19 -9.25 20.85 -9.36
N GLU A 20 -9.14 20.49 -10.65
CA GLU A 20 -10.24 19.88 -11.39
C GLU A 20 -10.71 18.58 -10.72
N PHE A 21 -9.75 17.75 -10.29
CA PHE A 21 -10.08 16.46 -9.67
C PHE A 21 -10.87 16.59 -8.39
N THR A 22 -10.44 17.48 -7.49
CA THR A 22 -11.13 17.69 -6.21
C THR A 22 -12.47 18.41 -6.37
N ALA A 23 -12.59 19.31 -7.35
CA ALA A 23 -13.83 19.99 -7.64
C ALA A 23 -14.92 19.05 -8.20
N HIS A 24 -14.53 18.11 -9.08
CA HIS A 24 -15.49 17.38 -9.92
C HIS A 24 -15.56 15.86 -9.70
N TYR A 25 -14.54 15.22 -9.13
CA TYR A 25 -14.47 13.75 -9.03
C TYR A 25 -14.33 13.24 -7.60
N TRP A 26 -13.45 13.84 -6.78
CA TRP A 26 -13.22 13.42 -5.39
C TRP A 26 -14.52 13.33 -4.59
N ASP A 27 -14.81 12.14 -4.05
CA ASP A 27 -16.03 11.76 -3.32
C ASP A 27 -17.35 11.96 -4.09
N ARG A 28 -17.30 12.10 -5.43
CA ARG A 28 -18.47 12.41 -6.25
C ARG A 28 -18.79 11.35 -7.28
N ARG A 29 -17.83 11.02 -8.14
CA ARG A 29 -18.06 10.12 -9.28
C ARG A 29 -16.77 9.51 -9.81
N PRO A 30 -16.83 8.36 -10.51
CA PRO A 30 -15.67 7.74 -11.12
C PRO A 30 -15.10 8.56 -12.29
N VAL A 31 -13.79 8.44 -12.48
CA VAL A 31 -13.07 9.06 -13.60
C VAL A 31 -11.90 8.19 -14.05
N LEU A 32 -11.73 8.04 -15.36
CA LEU A 32 -10.57 7.40 -15.97
C LEU A 32 -9.63 8.48 -16.53
N ILE A 33 -8.44 8.59 -15.95
CA ILE A 33 -7.39 9.50 -16.39
C ILE A 33 -6.39 8.70 -17.23
N LYS A 34 -6.32 9.04 -18.51
CA LYS A 34 -5.47 8.36 -19.50
C LYS A 34 -4.04 8.87 -19.43
N ALA A 35 -3.08 7.94 -19.38
CA ALA A 35 -1.65 8.23 -19.26
C ALA A 35 -1.34 9.20 -18.09
N ALA A 36 -1.75 8.82 -16.89
CA ALA A 36 -1.65 9.66 -15.70
C ALA A 36 -0.18 9.90 -15.33
N LEU A 37 0.21 11.18 -15.32
CA LEU A 37 1.56 11.61 -14.97
C LEU A 37 1.53 12.67 -13.84
N PRO A 38 2.49 12.62 -12.89
CA PRO A 38 3.50 11.57 -12.73
C PRO A 38 2.89 10.25 -12.23
N ALA A 39 3.39 9.10 -12.69
CA ALA A 39 2.98 7.79 -12.19
C ALA A 39 3.83 7.41 -10.96
N PRO A 40 3.24 6.96 -9.84
CA PRO A 40 4.01 6.62 -8.64
C PRO A 40 4.61 5.21 -8.63
N PHE A 41 4.44 4.44 -9.73
CA PHE A 41 4.82 3.04 -9.82
C PHE A 41 5.69 2.76 -11.04
N GLU A 42 6.72 1.94 -10.83
CA GLU A 42 7.54 1.35 -11.88
C GLU A 42 7.39 -0.17 -11.83
N LEU A 43 7.12 -0.81 -12.98
CA LEU A 43 6.72 -2.21 -13.00
C LEU A 43 7.76 -3.15 -12.39
N GLY A 44 9.06 -2.91 -12.63
CA GLY A 44 10.15 -3.69 -12.05
C GLY A 44 10.23 -3.58 -10.53
N GLU A 45 9.99 -2.38 -9.98
CA GLU A 45 9.96 -2.16 -8.55
C GLU A 45 8.72 -2.80 -7.91
N VAL A 46 7.57 -2.71 -8.57
CA VAL A 46 6.33 -3.36 -8.14
C VAL A 46 6.54 -4.87 -8.06
N PHE A 47 7.22 -5.47 -9.04
CA PHE A 47 7.57 -6.89 -8.99
C PHE A 47 8.51 -7.22 -7.82
N ALA A 48 9.53 -6.39 -7.58
CA ALA A 48 10.47 -6.57 -6.47
C ALA A 48 9.74 -6.46 -5.10
N ALA A 49 8.84 -5.51 -4.96
CA ALA A 49 8.00 -5.33 -3.77
C ALA A 49 7.10 -6.54 -3.54
N ALA A 50 6.44 -7.05 -4.57
CA ALA A 50 5.62 -8.27 -4.49
C ALA A 50 6.44 -9.47 -4.02
N THR A 51 7.63 -9.66 -4.59
CA THR A 51 8.56 -10.72 -4.23
C THR A 51 9.03 -10.62 -2.78
N LEU A 52 9.27 -9.42 -2.26
CA LEU A 52 9.63 -9.21 -0.85
C LEU A 52 8.44 -9.48 0.07
N ALA A 53 7.28 -8.95 -0.30
CA ALA A 53 6.06 -9.01 0.49
C ALA A 53 5.52 -10.43 0.66
N THR A 54 5.78 -11.33 -0.30
CA THR A 54 5.32 -12.73 -0.22
C THR A 54 6.29 -13.65 0.51
N ARG A 55 7.42 -13.14 1.04
CA ARG A 55 8.35 -13.95 1.83
C ARG A 55 7.77 -14.16 3.23
N PRO A 56 7.62 -15.41 3.69
CA PRO A 56 7.16 -15.65 5.05
C PRO A 56 8.14 -15.07 6.07
N PRO A 57 7.67 -14.26 7.04
CA PRO A 57 8.52 -13.82 8.15
C PRO A 57 8.73 -14.99 9.14
N GLY A 58 9.99 -15.37 9.40
CA GLY A 58 10.30 -16.32 10.49
C GLY A 58 9.57 -17.67 10.40
N PRO A 59 8.98 -18.20 11.50
CA PRO A 59 8.37 -19.53 11.54
C PRO A 59 6.99 -19.61 10.86
N HIS A 60 6.45 -18.51 10.33
CA HIS A 60 5.15 -18.51 9.67
C HIS A 60 5.21 -19.24 8.32
N ARG A 61 4.16 -20.00 7.99
CA ARG A 61 4.06 -20.70 6.68
C ARG A 61 3.68 -19.76 5.54
N THR A 62 3.07 -18.62 5.85
CA THR A 62 2.60 -17.61 4.89
C THR A 62 2.90 -16.21 5.39
N ALA A 63 3.21 -15.30 4.44
CA ALA A 63 3.31 -13.89 4.75
C ALA A 63 1.90 -13.35 5.07
N PRO A 64 1.68 -12.69 6.23
CA PRO A 64 0.35 -12.26 6.67
C PRO A 64 -0.28 -11.22 5.73
N ASN A 65 0.55 -10.47 5.01
CA ASN A 65 0.15 -9.45 4.04
C ASN A 65 -0.10 -10.01 2.64
N ALA A 66 0.03 -11.32 2.40
CA ALA A 66 -0.14 -11.93 1.09
C ALA A 66 -1.24 -12.98 1.08
N GLN A 67 -2.09 -12.91 0.07
CA GLN A 67 -3.16 -13.85 -0.20
C GLN A 67 -3.00 -14.43 -1.60
N PHE A 68 -3.23 -15.73 -1.74
CA PHE A 68 -3.19 -16.38 -3.04
C PHE A 68 -4.41 -17.29 -3.19
N ALA A 69 -5.15 -17.13 -4.27
CA ALA A 69 -6.29 -17.96 -4.60
C ALA A 69 -6.03 -18.72 -5.91
N VAL A 70 -6.53 -19.95 -5.97
CA VAL A 70 -6.59 -20.77 -7.18
C VAL A 70 -8.06 -21.13 -7.44
N GLY A 71 -8.58 -20.71 -8.59
CA GLY A 71 -10.02 -20.71 -8.86
C GLY A 71 -10.76 -19.90 -7.79
N ARG A 72 -11.64 -20.57 -7.03
CA ARG A 72 -12.42 -19.97 -5.94
C ARG A 72 -11.83 -20.22 -4.55
N PHE A 73 -10.69 -20.91 -4.47
CA PHE A 73 -10.15 -21.39 -3.20
C PHE A 73 -8.91 -20.60 -2.79
N GLN A 74 -9.01 -19.95 -1.63
CA GLN A 74 -7.88 -19.36 -0.94
C GLN A 74 -6.91 -20.47 -0.51
N GLN A 75 -5.62 -20.26 -0.77
CA GLN A 75 -4.57 -21.22 -0.49
C GLN A 75 -3.91 -20.90 0.85
N THR A 76 -3.78 -21.91 1.71
CA THR A 76 -3.14 -21.78 3.03
C THR A 76 -1.63 -22.03 2.99
N GLU A 77 -1.12 -22.68 1.92
CA GLU A 77 0.31 -22.95 1.71
C GLU A 77 0.78 -22.59 0.28
N PRO A 78 0.54 -21.35 -0.21
CA PRO A 78 0.84 -20.95 -1.59
C PRO A 78 2.31 -20.67 -1.87
N ALA A 79 3.24 -20.99 -0.96
CA ALA A 79 4.63 -20.55 -1.03
C ALA A 79 5.30 -20.84 -2.39
N ASN A 80 4.98 -21.99 -3.00
CA ASN A 80 5.52 -22.35 -4.32
C ASN A 80 4.99 -21.46 -5.45
N TRP A 81 3.80 -20.90 -5.32
CA TRP A 81 3.15 -20.08 -6.32
C TRP A 81 3.38 -18.58 -6.15
N PHE A 82 4.09 -18.15 -5.11
CA PHE A 82 4.48 -16.75 -4.98
C PHE A 82 5.57 -16.34 -5.97
N PRO A 83 5.66 -15.04 -6.32
CA PRO A 83 6.70 -14.52 -7.20
C PRO A 83 8.09 -14.71 -6.59
N ARG A 84 9.07 -14.94 -7.46
CA ARG A 84 10.46 -15.20 -7.07
C ARG A 84 11.44 -14.34 -7.88
N PRO A 85 12.65 -14.06 -7.37
CA PRO A 85 13.65 -13.32 -8.14
C PRO A 85 13.96 -13.94 -9.51
N GLU A 86 13.92 -15.27 -9.62
CA GLU A 86 14.23 -16.01 -10.85
C GLU A 86 13.19 -15.77 -11.96
N ASP A 87 11.99 -15.30 -11.61
CA ASP A 87 10.96 -14.95 -12.59
C ASP A 87 11.34 -13.70 -13.40
N GLY A 88 12.21 -12.83 -12.87
CA GLY A 88 12.71 -11.63 -13.56
C GLY A 88 11.67 -10.54 -13.85
N GLY A 89 10.40 -10.74 -13.48
CA GLY A 89 9.28 -9.83 -13.71
C GLY A 89 7.94 -10.56 -13.72
N PHE A 90 6.84 -9.81 -13.77
CA PHE A 90 5.48 -10.38 -13.82
C PHE A 90 5.26 -11.29 -15.03
N ASP A 91 5.85 -10.97 -16.18
CA ASP A 91 5.80 -11.82 -17.36
C ASP A 91 6.43 -13.20 -17.17
N GLY A 92 7.59 -13.28 -16.51
CA GLY A 92 8.23 -14.56 -16.21
C GLY A 92 7.48 -15.32 -15.12
N TYR A 93 6.97 -14.60 -14.13
CA TYR A 93 6.15 -15.16 -13.06
C TYR A 93 4.88 -15.80 -13.61
N ARG A 94 4.18 -15.08 -14.50
CA ARG A 94 3.01 -15.59 -15.23
C ARG A 94 3.34 -16.84 -16.03
N ARG A 95 4.42 -16.83 -16.83
CA ARG A 95 4.83 -18.02 -17.60
C ARG A 95 5.07 -19.24 -16.70
N ARG A 96 5.70 -19.04 -15.55
CA ARG A 96 5.94 -20.12 -14.58
C ARG A 96 4.62 -20.64 -14.00
N LEU A 97 3.75 -19.75 -13.52
CA LEU A 97 2.45 -20.16 -12.98
C LEU A 97 1.54 -20.82 -14.01
N ASP A 98 1.48 -20.30 -15.23
CA ASP A 98 0.71 -20.91 -16.30
C ASP A 98 1.20 -22.35 -16.56
N ALA A 99 2.52 -22.59 -16.55
CA ALA A 99 3.10 -23.93 -16.70
C ALA A 99 2.81 -24.85 -15.49
N GLU A 100 2.98 -24.35 -14.27
CA GLU A 100 2.74 -25.12 -13.04
C GLU A 100 1.24 -25.45 -12.84
N LEU A 101 0.34 -24.50 -13.13
CA LEU A 101 -1.10 -24.64 -12.94
C LEU A 101 -1.77 -25.41 -14.09
N ALA A 102 -1.24 -25.33 -15.32
CA ALA A 102 -1.73 -26.14 -16.44
C ALA A 102 -1.62 -27.65 -16.18
N ALA A 103 -0.68 -28.07 -15.31
CA ALA A 103 -0.58 -29.47 -14.88
C ALA A 103 -1.82 -29.97 -14.11
N PHE A 104 -2.59 -29.07 -13.52
CA PHE A 104 -3.85 -29.39 -12.83
C PHE A 104 -5.05 -29.25 -13.79
N SER A 105 -5.15 -28.11 -14.46
CA SER A 105 -6.15 -27.85 -15.52
C SER A 105 -5.78 -26.59 -16.31
N PRO A 106 -5.99 -26.57 -17.64
CA PRO A 106 -5.75 -25.38 -18.47
C PRO A 106 -6.70 -24.21 -18.16
N GLU A 107 -7.81 -24.46 -17.47
CA GLU A 107 -8.76 -23.44 -17.05
C GLU A 107 -8.44 -22.85 -15.67
N THR A 108 -7.41 -23.38 -14.99
CA THR A 108 -7.04 -22.92 -13.65
C THR A 108 -6.65 -21.44 -13.70
N ARG A 109 -7.36 -20.63 -12.91
CA ARG A 109 -7.06 -19.22 -12.72
C ARG A 109 -6.45 -18.98 -11.35
N TYR A 110 -5.71 -17.90 -11.20
CA TYR A 110 -5.12 -17.51 -9.93
C TYR A 110 -5.27 -16.01 -9.66
N ALA A 111 -5.20 -15.67 -8.38
CA ALA A 111 -5.15 -14.30 -7.91
C ALA A 111 -4.10 -14.18 -6.80
N LEU A 112 -3.15 -13.28 -6.97
CA LEU A 112 -2.25 -12.79 -5.93
C LEU A 112 -2.76 -11.43 -5.45
N THR A 113 -2.97 -11.31 -4.15
CA THR A 113 -3.28 -10.05 -3.48
C THR A 113 -2.22 -9.77 -2.43
N VAL A 114 -1.67 -8.55 -2.42
CA VAL A 114 -0.68 -8.12 -1.41
C VAL A 114 -1.12 -6.83 -0.76
N HIS A 115 -1.38 -6.86 0.53
CA HIS A 115 -1.81 -5.74 1.34
C HIS A 115 -0.62 -4.95 1.92
N ALA A 116 -0.88 -3.74 2.41
CA ALA A 116 0.14 -2.80 2.90
C ALA A 116 1.31 -2.64 1.90
N PHE A 117 1.01 -2.73 0.60
CA PHE A 117 2.00 -2.87 -0.46
C PHE A 117 3.09 -1.79 -0.48
N HIS A 118 2.76 -0.55 -0.11
CA HIS A 118 3.69 0.57 0.01
C HIS A 118 4.85 0.30 0.98
N ALA A 119 4.67 -0.59 1.97
CA ALA A 119 5.67 -0.90 2.98
C ALA A 119 6.83 -1.79 2.48
N PHE A 120 6.78 -2.23 1.22
CA PHE A 120 7.75 -3.19 0.66
C PHE A 120 8.71 -2.59 -0.37
N HIS A 121 8.64 -1.28 -0.64
CA HIS A 121 9.62 -0.61 -1.50
C HIS A 121 9.72 0.90 -1.23
N PRO A 122 10.89 1.41 -0.78
CA PRO A 122 11.06 2.82 -0.42
C PRO A 122 10.84 3.79 -1.59
N GLY A 123 11.41 3.51 -2.77
CA GLY A 123 11.24 4.38 -3.94
C GLY A 123 9.77 4.56 -4.38
N GLN A 124 8.97 3.50 -4.35
CA GLN A 124 7.53 3.57 -4.64
C GLN A 124 6.78 4.33 -3.54
N TRP A 125 7.14 4.13 -2.28
CA TRP A 125 6.53 4.84 -1.16
C TRP A 125 6.78 6.35 -1.24
N GLU A 126 8.01 6.77 -1.53
CA GLU A 126 8.36 8.19 -1.70
C GLU A 126 7.58 8.83 -2.85
N ARG A 127 7.48 8.15 -3.99
CA ARG A 127 6.71 8.64 -5.14
C ARG A 127 5.21 8.71 -4.86
N GLN A 128 4.65 7.73 -4.15
CA GLN A 128 3.24 7.77 -3.73
C GLN A 128 2.98 8.96 -2.81
N ARG A 129 3.85 9.23 -1.84
CA ARG A 129 3.72 10.41 -0.97
C ARG A 129 3.69 11.70 -1.77
N ALA A 130 4.64 11.88 -2.69
CA ALA A 130 4.72 13.06 -3.54
C ALA A 130 3.50 13.18 -4.47
N PHE A 131 3.00 12.05 -4.98
CA PHE A 131 1.80 12.01 -5.82
C PHE A 131 0.56 12.51 -5.07
N TYR A 132 0.35 12.08 -3.82
CA TYR A 132 -0.85 12.43 -3.04
C TYR A 132 -0.74 13.73 -2.24
N GLU A 133 0.45 14.31 -2.09
CA GLU A 133 0.64 15.57 -1.36
C GLU A 133 -0.34 16.68 -1.82
N PRO A 134 -0.54 16.95 -3.13
CA PRO A 134 -1.51 17.96 -3.55
C PRO A 134 -2.97 17.61 -3.21
N LEU A 135 -3.33 16.33 -3.14
CA LEU A 135 -4.66 15.91 -2.70
C LEU A 135 -4.85 16.22 -1.21
N TRP A 136 -3.83 15.94 -0.39
CA TRP A 136 -3.88 16.16 1.04
C TRP A 136 -3.89 17.64 1.42
N GLU A 137 -3.22 18.50 0.64
CA GLU A 137 -3.33 19.96 0.80
C GLU A 137 -4.77 20.46 0.64
N ARG A 138 -5.55 19.81 -0.24
CA ARG A 138 -6.93 20.20 -0.57
C ARG A 138 -7.97 19.55 0.32
N THR A 139 -7.72 18.32 0.76
CA THR A 139 -8.73 17.46 1.41
C THR A 139 -8.39 17.09 2.86
N GLY A 140 -7.17 17.37 3.30
CA GLY A 140 -6.61 16.89 4.56
C GLY A 140 -6.12 15.44 4.48
N LEU A 141 -5.25 15.08 5.41
CA LEU A 141 -4.76 13.70 5.53
C LEU A 141 -5.84 12.77 6.10
N PRO A 142 -5.96 11.52 5.60
CA PRO A 142 -6.86 10.54 6.19
C PRO A 142 -6.41 10.16 7.61
N VAL A 143 -7.37 10.14 8.56
CA VAL A 143 -7.11 9.91 9.98
C VAL A 143 -6.42 8.57 10.23
N SER A 144 -6.95 7.49 9.65
CA SER A 144 -6.40 6.13 9.80
C SER A 144 -5.28 5.81 8.80
N GLY A 145 -4.90 6.76 7.94
CA GLY A 145 -4.02 6.52 6.79
C GLY A 145 -4.73 5.90 5.58
N ALA A 146 -4.06 5.92 4.45
CA ALA A 146 -4.44 5.24 3.23
C ALA A 146 -3.89 3.80 3.21
N ILE A 147 -4.64 2.89 2.57
CA ILE A 147 -4.23 1.51 2.37
C ILE A 147 -3.78 1.29 0.94
N THR A 148 -2.85 0.36 0.72
CA THR A 148 -2.40 0.00 -0.62
C THR A 148 -2.46 -1.50 -0.82
N THR A 149 -3.04 -1.94 -1.93
CA THR A 149 -3.17 -3.36 -2.26
C THR A 149 -2.76 -3.61 -3.71
N LEU A 150 -1.79 -4.50 -3.91
CA LEU A 150 -1.49 -5.07 -5.23
C LEU A 150 -2.51 -6.16 -5.55
N PHE A 151 -3.00 -6.17 -6.78
CA PHE A 151 -3.72 -7.27 -7.37
C PHE A 151 -2.99 -7.74 -8.63
N HIS A 152 -2.72 -9.03 -8.72
CA HIS A 152 -2.13 -9.68 -9.90
C HIS A 152 -2.83 -11.01 -10.20
N GLY A 153 -3.03 -11.35 -11.47
CA GLY A 153 -3.52 -12.66 -11.88
C GLY A 153 -4.54 -12.61 -13.02
N ASN A 154 -5.04 -13.79 -13.39
CA ASN A 154 -5.95 -14.02 -14.51
C ASN A 154 -7.36 -14.46 -14.07
N TYR A 155 -7.75 -14.14 -12.84
CA TYR A 155 -9.04 -14.50 -12.26
C TYR A 155 -10.20 -13.88 -13.05
N GLU A 156 -11.28 -14.63 -13.24
CA GLU A 156 -12.45 -14.18 -14.03
C GLU A 156 -13.02 -12.87 -13.49
N HIS A 157 -13.23 -12.84 -12.17
CA HIS A 157 -13.63 -11.66 -11.43
C HIS A 157 -13.03 -11.70 -10.02
N THR A 158 -12.99 -10.56 -9.34
CA THR A 158 -12.52 -10.49 -7.95
C THR A 158 -13.21 -11.58 -7.11
N PRO A 159 -12.48 -12.40 -6.34
CA PRO A 159 -13.05 -13.60 -5.69
C PRO A 159 -14.23 -13.34 -4.75
N VAL A 160 -14.35 -12.12 -4.22
CA VAL A 160 -15.47 -11.68 -3.37
C VAL A 160 -16.75 -11.35 -4.15
N GLY A 161 -16.67 -11.20 -5.48
CA GLY A 161 -17.75 -10.75 -6.35
C GLY A 161 -17.96 -9.24 -6.33
N VAL A 162 -19.16 -8.79 -6.70
CA VAL A 162 -19.56 -7.37 -6.60
C VAL A 162 -19.65 -6.99 -5.13
N HIS A 163 -19.00 -5.90 -4.74
CA HIS A 163 -18.96 -5.40 -3.38
C HIS A 163 -18.85 -3.87 -3.36
N ARG A 164 -19.04 -3.26 -2.19
CA ARG A 164 -18.80 -1.83 -1.95
C ARG A 164 -17.79 -1.68 -0.85
N ASP A 165 -16.71 -0.97 -1.13
CA ASP A 165 -15.67 -0.67 -0.15
C ASP A 165 -16.00 0.59 0.64
N ARG A 166 -15.43 0.70 1.84
CA ARG A 166 -15.46 1.93 2.64
C ARG A 166 -14.45 2.99 2.20
N PHE A 167 -13.76 2.74 1.09
CA PHE A 167 -12.62 3.52 0.59
C PHE A 167 -12.99 4.20 -0.73
N ALA A 168 -12.57 5.46 -0.88
CA ALA A 168 -12.38 6.03 -2.21
C ALA A 168 -11.08 5.43 -2.77
N THR A 169 -11.11 4.97 -4.02
CA THR A 169 -10.02 4.12 -4.54
C THR A 169 -9.42 4.72 -5.80
N PHE A 170 -8.09 4.77 -5.81
CA PHE A 170 -7.26 5.03 -6.98
C PHE A 170 -6.66 3.69 -7.43
N MET A 171 -6.95 3.24 -8.65
CA MET A 171 -6.36 2.06 -9.25
C MET A 171 -5.42 2.46 -10.39
N PHE A 172 -4.15 2.11 -10.24
CA PHE A 172 -3.15 2.23 -11.29
C PHE A 172 -3.06 0.92 -12.05
N ALA A 173 -3.35 0.95 -13.34
CA ALA A 173 -3.15 -0.19 -14.22
C ALA A 173 -1.68 -0.22 -14.68
N LEU A 174 -0.99 -1.33 -14.42
CA LEU A 174 0.47 -1.41 -14.60
C LEU A 174 0.88 -2.39 -15.70
N GLU A 175 0.14 -3.49 -15.85
CA GLU A 175 0.39 -4.50 -16.87
C GLU A 175 -0.91 -5.24 -17.19
N GLY A 176 -1.06 -5.69 -18.44
CA GLY A 176 -2.25 -6.43 -18.88
C GLY A 176 -3.49 -5.55 -18.99
N ARG A 177 -4.65 -6.20 -19.11
CA ARG A 177 -5.95 -5.53 -19.27
C ARG A 177 -6.92 -5.99 -18.20
N LYS A 178 -7.58 -5.03 -17.56
CA LYS A 178 -8.59 -5.26 -16.54
C LYS A 178 -9.82 -4.44 -16.86
N ARG A 179 -11.00 -5.01 -16.66
CA ARG A 179 -12.27 -4.29 -16.73
C ARG A 179 -12.78 -4.09 -15.31
N MET A 180 -13.01 -2.84 -14.93
CA MET A 180 -13.71 -2.52 -13.70
C MET A 180 -15.15 -2.22 -14.05
N ARG A 181 -16.08 -2.91 -13.39
CA ARG A 181 -17.52 -2.72 -13.57
C ARG A 181 -18.10 -2.12 -12.31
N PHE A 182 -19.03 -1.19 -12.48
CA PHE A 182 -19.58 -0.36 -11.42
C PHE A 182 -21.11 -0.32 -11.44
N TRP A 183 -21.68 -0.14 -10.26
CA TRP A 183 -23.07 0.25 -10.04
C TRP A 183 -23.12 1.36 -9.00
N ARG A 184 -23.95 2.38 -9.27
CA ARG A 184 -24.17 3.49 -8.33
C ARG A 184 -24.97 3.07 -7.10
N GLU A 185 -25.91 2.15 -7.27
CA GLU A 185 -26.74 1.59 -6.20
C GLU A 185 -26.55 0.08 -6.15
N ARG A 186 -26.88 -0.53 -5.00
CA ARG A 186 -26.81 -1.98 -4.86
C ARG A 186 -27.75 -2.63 -5.88
N PRO A 187 -27.26 -3.45 -6.82
CA PRO A 187 -28.10 -3.95 -7.89
C PRO A 187 -29.03 -5.11 -7.46
N TRP A 188 -28.97 -5.52 -6.20
CA TRP A 188 -29.70 -6.66 -5.65
C TRP A 188 -30.40 -6.30 -4.33
N THR A 189 -31.45 -7.07 -3.99
CA THR A 189 -32.31 -6.82 -2.81
C THR A 189 -32.03 -7.78 -1.67
N GLU A 190 -31.38 -8.91 -1.94
CA GLU A 190 -31.02 -9.90 -0.93
C GLU A 190 -30.13 -9.26 0.16
N PRO A 191 -30.26 -9.71 1.43
CA PRO A 191 -29.51 -9.14 2.55
C PRO A 191 -28.06 -9.64 2.60
N VAL A 192 -27.38 -9.63 1.46
CA VAL A 192 -25.97 -10.00 1.31
C VAL A 192 -25.15 -8.76 0.94
N THR A 193 -23.93 -8.68 1.47
CA THR A 193 -23.01 -7.57 1.23
C THR A 193 -22.25 -7.70 -0.08
N THR A 194 -22.11 -8.93 -0.59
CA THR A 194 -21.45 -9.21 -1.87
C THR A 194 -22.28 -10.15 -2.74
N LYS A 195 -22.03 -10.14 -4.06
CA LYS A 195 -22.72 -11.02 -5.02
C LYS A 195 -21.75 -11.57 -6.08
N LEU A 196 -21.62 -12.90 -6.14
CA LEU A 196 -20.80 -13.59 -7.15
C LEU A 196 -21.53 -13.73 -8.49
N ASP A 197 -22.81 -14.10 -8.44
CA ASP A 197 -23.62 -14.32 -9.64
C ASP A 197 -24.36 -13.02 -10.04
N TYR A 198 -23.59 -12.03 -10.52
CA TYR A 198 -24.09 -10.68 -10.84
C TYR A 198 -24.51 -10.50 -12.31
N GLN A 199 -24.52 -11.56 -13.11
CA GLN A 199 -24.77 -11.54 -14.56
C GLN A 199 -26.17 -11.00 -14.89
N ALA A 200 -27.15 -11.25 -14.02
CA ALA A 200 -28.51 -10.71 -14.14
C ALA A 200 -28.57 -9.17 -13.99
N HIS A 201 -27.51 -8.54 -13.49
CA HIS A 201 -27.46 -7.12 -13.16
C HIS A 201 -26.57 -6.30 -14.11
N LEU A 202 -26.07 -6.89 -15.19
CA LEU A 202 -25.15 -6.20 -16.11
C LEU A 202 -25.79 -4.99 -16.80
N ALA A 203 -27.10 -5.03 -17.05
CA ALA A 203 -27.82 -3.96 -17.75
C ALA A 203 -27.88 -2.64 -16.97
N SER A 204 -27.73 -2.68 -15.65
CA SER A 204 -27.69 -1.48 -14.79
C SER A 204 -26.26 -1.06 -14.39
N SER A 205 -25.25 -1.64 -15.05
CA SER A 205 -23.84 -1.38 -14.78
C SER A 205 -23.18 -0.52 -15.87
N PHE A 206 -22.06 0.08 -15.53
CA PHE A 206 -21.12 0.65 -16.50
C PHE A 206 -19.71 0.14 -16.25
N THR A 207 -18.80 0.34 -17.21
CA THR A 207 -17.46 -0.24 -17.17
C THR A 207 -16.38 0.77 -17.49
N ALA A 208 -15.22 0.61 -16.87
CA ALA A 208 -13.95 1.23 -17.24
C ALA A 208 -12.94 0.14 -17.61
N GLU A 209 -12.19 0.35 -18.69
CA GLU A 209 -11.08 -0.53 -19.10
C GLU A 209 -9.78 0.28 -19.13
N PRO A 210 -9.13 0.50 -17.96
CA PRO A 210 -7.83 1.16 -17.93
C PRO A 210 -6.77 0.28 -18.59
N GLU A 211 -5.89 0.95 -19.33
CA GLU A 211 -4.69 0.41 -19.96
C GLU A 211 -3.46 0.68 -19.08
N PRO A 212 -2.34 -0.04 -19.27
CA PRO A 212 -1.10 0.26 -18.57
C PRO A 212 -0.71 1.75 -18.67
N GLY A 213 -0.53 2.39 -17.51
CA GLY A 213 -0.24 3.83 -17.39
C GLY A 213 -1.47 4.69 -17.07
N ASP A 214 -2.68 4.13 -17.09
CA ASP A 214 -3.89 4.85 -16.69
C ASP A 214 -4.10 4.83 -15.17
N LEU A 215 -4.84 5.85 -14.72
CA LEU A 215 -5.39 5.93 -13.37
C LEU A 215 -6.92 5.92 -13.43
N LEU A 216 -7.53 4.93 -12.80
CA LEU A 216 -8.96 4.89 -12.56
C LEU A 216 -9.26 5.29 -11.12
N TYR A 217 -10.15 6.26 -10.92
CA TYR A 217 -10.66 6.63 -9.61
C TYR A 217 -12.15 6.31 -9.48
N TRP A 218 -12.58 5.88 -8.28
CA TRP A 218 -13.99 5.85 -7.90
C TRP A 218 -14.20 6.15 -6.41
N PRO A 219 -15.32 6.80 -6.02
CA PRO A 219 -15.62 7.07 -4.62
C PRO A 219 -16.19 5.82 -3.92
N ALA A 220 -16.16 5.82 -2.58
CA ALA A 220 -16.65 4.73 -1.71
C ALA A 220 -18.14 4.38 -1.92
N SER A 221 -18.90 5.26 -2.57
CA SER A 221 -20.33 5.05 -2.81
C SER A 221 -20.64 3.98 -3.88
N HIS A 222 -19.66 3.52 -4.66
CA HIS A 222 -19.91 2.64 -5.80
C HIS A 222 -19.70 1.16 -5.46
N TYR A 223 -20.67 0.34 -5.84
CA TYR A 223 -20.49 -1.10 -5.93
C TYR A 223 -19.63 -1.41 -7.16
N HIS A 224 -18.73 -2.37 -7.04
CA HIS A 224 -17.81 -2.69 -8.12
C HIS A 224 -17.33 -4.13 -8.11
N VAL A 225 -16.82 -4.56 -9.26
CA VAL A 225 -16.13 -5.84 -9.46
C VAL A 225 -15.03 -5.63 -10.48
N GLY A 226 -13.87 -6.23 -10.24
CA GLY A 226 -12.79 -6.29 -11.24
C GLY A 226 -12.86 -7.58 -12.02
N GLU A 227 -12.82 -7.51 -13.34
CA GLU A 227 -12.94 -8.62 -14.30
C GLU A 227 -11.65 -8.71 -15.13
N SER A 228 -11.13 -9.92 -15.35
CA SER A 228 -10.08 -10.11 -16.35
C SER A 228 -10.64 -9.97 -17.76
N VAL A 229 -9.84 -9.38 -18.65
CA VAL A 229 -10.18 -9.26 -20.07
C VAL A 229 -9.47 -10.36 -20.85
N ASP A 230 -10.20 -11.08 -21.69
CA ASP A 230 -9.68 -12.15 -22.58
C ASP A 230 -8.92 -13.28 -21.85
N GLY A 231 -9.15 -13.47 -20.55
CA GLY A 231 -8.44 -14.45 -19.72
C GLY A 231 -6.97 -14.11 -19.47
N GLY A 232 -6.52 -12.90 -19.84
CA GLY A 232 -5.17 -12.42 -19.58
C GLY A 232 -4.93 -12.13 -18.11
N SER A 233 -3.67 -12.24 -17.69
CA SER A 233 -3.25 -11.71 -16.39
C SER A 233 -3.18 -10.18 -16.45
N ALA A 234 -3.53 -9.53 -15.35
CA ALA A 234 -3.38 -8.10 -15.19
C ALA A 234 -2.74 -7.77 -13.84
N THR A 235 -1.98 -6.70 -13.80
CA THR A 235 -1.33 -6.16 -12.60
C THR A 235 -1.85 -4.75 -12.35
N SER A 236 -2.40 -4.53 -11.15
CA SER A 236 -2.87 -3.21 -10.71
C SER A 236 -2.52 -2.97 -9.25
N VAL A 237 -2.20 -1.73 -8.89
CA VAL A 237 -2.09 -1.31 -7.49
C VAL A 237 -3.22 -0.36 -7.15
N ASN A 238 -3.97 -0.70 -6.11
CA ASN A 238 -5.04 0.12 -5.57
C ASN A 238 -4.55 0.89 -4.34
N ILE A 239 -4.89 2.16 -4.27
CA ILE A 239 -4.76 2.98 -3.06
C ILE A 239 -6.16 3.34 -2.60
N GLY A 240 -6.53 2.83 -1.43
CA GLY A 240 -7.81 3.11 -0.78
C GLY A 240 -7.67 4.18 0.28
N VAL A 241 -8.48 5.23 0.18
CA VAL A 241 -8.56 6.32 1.15
C VAL A 241 -9.86 6.17 1.94
N PRO A 242 -9.81 5.91 3.26
CA PRO A 242 -11.02 5.64 4.04
C PRO A 242 -11.96 6.85 4.06
N ARG A 243 -13.24 6.62 3.74
CA ARG A 243 -14.31 7.64 3.72
C ARG A 243 -15.48 7.30 4.65
N GLU A 244 -15.76 6.01 4.82
CA GLU A 244 -16.86 5.51 5.66
C GLU A 244 -16.34 4.54 6.73
N GLY A 245 -17.14 4.34 7.79
CA GLY A 245 -16.94 3.23 8.74
C GLY A 245 -15.61 3.23 9.51
N HIS A 246 -15.17 4.39 10.04
CA HIS A 246 -14.11 4.39 11.04
C HIS A 246 -14.64 3.85 12.37
N HIS A 247 -13.92 2.88 12.95
CA HIS A 247 -14.26 2.29 14.24
C HIS A 247 -13.17 2.65 15.25
N ALA A 248 -13.56 3.08 16.46
CA ALA A 248 -12.61 3.40 17.53
C ALA A 248 -11.69 2.22 17.90
N GLY A 249 -12.10 0.98 17.63
CA GLY A 249 -11.26 -0.20 17.79
C GLY A 249 -9.97 -0.13 16.97
N TYR A 250 -9.99 0.48 15.78
CA TYR A 250 -8.79 0.64 14.96
C TYR A 250 -7.74 1.52 15.63
N ASP A 251 -8.16 2.56 16.33
CA ASP A 251 -7.24 3.45 17.06
C ASP A 251 -6.66 2.72 18.29
N VAL A 252 -7.45 1.85 18.93
CA VAL A 252 -6.98 0.99 20.02
C VAL A 252 -5.95 -0.03 19.53
N ASP A 253 -6.20 -0.66 18.38
CA ASP A 253 -5.25 -1.57 17.76
C ASP A 253 -3.94 -0.85 17.40
N ASP A 254 -4.02 0.33 16.79
CA ASP A 254 -2.85 1.17 16.49
C ASP A 254 -2.08 1.56 17.76
N LEU A 255 -2.78 1.88 18.85
CA LEU A 255 -2.18 2.22 20.15
C LEU A 255 -1.46 1.03 20.77
N LEU A 256 -2.01 -0.19 20.65
CA LEU A 256 -1.46 -1.42 21.23
C LEU A 256 -0.33 -2.02 20.40
N LEU A 257 -0.47 -2.00 19.08
CA LEU A 257 0.36 -2.75 18.15
C LEU A 257 1.31 -1.87 17.33
N GLY A 258 1.08 -0.55 17.35
CA GLY A 258 1.69 0.36 16.38
C GLY A 258 1.18 0.08 14.96
N LYS A 259 1.75 0.78 13.97
CA LYS A 259 1.40 0.62 12.56
C LYS A 259 2.33 -0.36 11.84
N ALA A 260 2.40 -1.62 12.27
CA ALA A 260 3.18 -2.65 11.58
C ALA A 260 2.43 -3.21 10.35
N PRO A 261 3.12 -3.66 9.28
CA PRO A 261 2.45 -4.04 8.04
C PRO A 261 1.49 -5.21 8.22
N ASP A 262 1.82 -6.15 9.09
CA ASP A 262 0.99 -7.31 9.38
C ASP A 262 -0.19 -7.00 10.30
N ALA A 263 0.00 -6.12 11.28
CA ALA A 263 -1.07 -5.62 12.15
C ALA A 263 -2.17 -4.87 11.36
N MET A 264 -1.81 -4.22 10.25
CA MET A 264 -2.80 -3.58 9.37
C MET A 264 -3.69 -4.57 8.62
N VAL A 265 -3.24 -5.81 8.44
CA VAL A 265 -3.95 -6.82 7.65
C VAL A 265 -4.75 -7.74 8.55
N ASP A 266 -4.12 -8.18 9.63
CA ASP A 266 -4.70 -9.08 10.62
C ASP A 266 -4.29 -8.60 12.02
N PRO A 267 -5.03 -7.67 12.62
CA PRO A 267 -4.73 -7.18 13.97
C PRO A 267 -4.84 -8.31 15.00
N ASP A 268 -5.73 -9.29 14.81
CA ASP A 268 -5.87 -10.44 15.71
C ASP A 268 -4.60 -11.30 15.73
N ALA A 269 -4.01 -11.55 14.56
CA ALA A 269 -2.71 -12.23 14.48
C ALA A 269 -1.59 -11.42 15.15
N ALA A 270 -1.63 -10.09 15.05
CA ALA A 270 -0.65 -9.23 15.67
C ALA A 270 -0.81 -9.10 17.19
N LEU A 271 -2.03 -9.23 17.74
CA LEU A 271 -2.30 -9.24 19.19
C LEU A 271 -1.59 -10.38 19.93
N VAL A 272 -1.19 -11.45 19.24
CA VAL A 272 -0.36 -12.53 19.81
C VAL A 272 1.01 -12.03 20.30
N ARG A 273 1.47 -10.86 19.83
CA ARG A 273 2.71 -10.20 20.31
C ARG A 273 2.58 -9.67 21.72
N LEU A 274 1.36 -9.42 22.19
CA LEU A 274 1.11 -8.95 23.53
C LEU A 274 1.36 -10.09 24.54
N PRO A 275 1.75 -9.76 25.79
CA PRO A 275 1.92 -10.77 26.83
C PRO A 275 0.66 -11.61 27.01
N ALA A 276 0.77 -12.92 26.81
CA ALA A 276 -0.34 -13.84 27.03
C ALA A 276 -0.71 -13.91 28.52
N ALA A 277 -2.01 -14.02 28.80
CA ALA A 277 -2.47 -14.38 30.14
C ALA A 277 -1.95 -15.77 30.50
N THR A 278 -1.40 -15.92 31.71
CA THR A 278 -0.89 -17.19 32.23
C THR A 278 -1.96 -17.94 33.02
N ALA A 279 -3.02 -17.24 33.45
CA ALA A 279 -4.16 -17.84 34.11
C ALA A 279 -5.01 -18.69 33.13
N PRO A 280 -5.73 -19.71 33.61
CA PRO A 280 -6.63 -20.50 32.78
C PRO A 280 -7.71 -19.65 32.09
N LEU A 281 -7.97 -19.96 30.82
CA LEU A 281 -9.05 -19.34 30.02
C LEU A 281 -10.45 -19.67 30.53
N SER A 282 -10.60 -20.78 31.27
CA SER A 282 -11.84 -21.21 31.89
C SER A 282 -11.74 -21.13 33.41
N ALA A 283 -12.76 -20.53 34.04
CA ALA A 283 -12.97 -20.58 35.47
C ALA A 283 -14.26 -21.39 35.74
N PRO A 284 -14.27 -22.25 36.78
CA PRO A 284 -15.43 -23.11 37.06
C PRO A 284 -16.69 -22.31 37.46
N GLU A 285 -16.53 -21.16 38.13
CA GLU A 285 -17.63 -20.23 38.44
C GLU A 285 -17.13 -18.78 38.38
N PRO A 286 -17.95 -17.80 37.93
CA PRO A 286 -17.60 -16.39 37.96
C PRO A 286 -17.48 -15.89 39.41
N PRO A 287 -16.54 -14.98 39.72
CA PRO A 287 -16.36 -14.47 41.08
C PRO A 287 -17.65 -13.81 41.61
N VAL A 288 -18.07 -14.23 42.81
CA VAL A 288 -19.36 -13.84 43.42
C VAL A 288 -19.35 -12.38 43.95
N ASP A 289 -18.18 -11.78 44.02
CA ASP A 289 -17.91 -10.42 44.51
C ASP A 289 -17.78 -9.37 43.40
N GLY A 290 -18.02 -9.76 42.14
CA GLY A 290 -17.84 -8.88 40.99
C GLY A 290 -16.38 -8.69 40.59
N ALA A 291 -15.44 -9.45 41.17
CA ALA A 291 -14.07 -9.52 40.67
C ALA A 291 -14.05 -10.11 39.25
N LEU A 292 -13.06 -9.70 38.46
CA LEU A 292 -12.88 -10.25 37.14
C LEU A 292 -12.13 -11.59 37.24
N PRO A 293 -12.39 -12.57 36.35
CA PRO A 293 -11.54 -13.75 36.26
C PRO A 293 -10.07 -13.34 36.08
N GLU A 294 -9.15 -14.09 36.71
CA GLU A 294 -7.72 -13.73 36.74
C GLU A 294 -7.13 -13.48 35.34
N ALA A 295 -7.51 -14.29 34.35
CA ALA A 295 -7.05 -14.10 32.97
C ALA A 295 -7.47 -12.73 32.41
N LEU A 296 -8.69 -12.28 32.69
CA LEU A 296 -9.16 -10.96 32.26
C LEU A 296 -8.45 -9.84 33.02
N GLU A 297 -8.22 -10.00 34.34
CA GLU A 297 -7.43 -9.03 35.10
C GLU A 297 -6.01 -8.89 34.55
N GLN A 298 -5.36 -10.01 34.21
CA GLN A 298 -4.03 -10.04 33.62
C GLN A 298 -4.01 -9.31 32.27
N THR A 299 -4.97 -9.58 31.37
CA THR A 299 -5.08 -8.88 30.09
C THR A 299 -5.34 -7.39 30.28
N LEU A 300 -6.21 -6.99 31.23
CA LEU A 300 -6.47 -5.58 31.52
C LEU A 300 -5.23 -4.85 32.05
N ARG A 301 -4.20 -5.55 32.54
CA ARG A 301 -2.93 -4.91 32.93
C ARG A 301 -2.21 -4.30 31.75
N ILE A 302 -2.37 -4.85 30.53
CA ILE A 302 -1.80 -4.29 29.30
C ILE A 302 -2.31 -2.86 29.10
N PHE A 303 -3.57 -2.60 29.48
CA PHE A 303 -4.16 -1.28 29.34
C PHE A 303 -3.75 -0.28 30.43
N ARG A 304 -3.00 -0.70 31.46
CA ARG A 304 -2.61 0.19 32.57
C ARG A 304 -1.66 1.29 32.14
N GLU A 305 -0.83 1.05 31.12
CA GLU A 305 0.05 2.07 30.57
C GLU A 305 -0.73 3.23 29.93
N TYR A 306 -1.98 3.00 29.50
CA TYR A 306 -2.87 4.04 28.97
C TYR A 306 -3.64 4.80 30.06
N HIS A 307 -3.50 4.42 31.34
CA HIS A 307 -4.04 5.22 32.44
C HIS A 307 -3.12 6.40 32.82
N ASP A 308 -1.87 6.38 32.38
CA ASP A 308 -0.95 7.51 32.51
C ASP A 308 -1.19 8.50 31.35
N PRO A 309 -1.71 9.72 31.62
CA PRO A 309 -2.00 10.69 30.58
C PRO A 309 -0.76 11.16 29.80
N ASP A 310 0.40 11.25 30.45
CA ASP A 310 1.63 11.71 29.80
C ASP A 310 2.12 10.65 28.82
N ARG A 311 2.17 9.39 29.27
CA ARG A 311 2.57 8.26 28.43
C ARG A 311 1.60 8.04 27.25
N THR A 312 0.31 8.15 27.50
CA THR A 312 -0.72 8.08 26.46
C THR A 312 -0.55 9.21 25.46
N GLY A 313 -0.27 10.43 25.94
CA GLY A 313 0.02 11.59 25.11
C GLY A 313 1.22 11.36 24.18
N GLU A 314 2.31 10.76 24.68
CA GLU A 314 3.47 10.40 23.87
C GLU A 314 3.15 9.38 22.77
N LEU A 315 2.38 8.34 23.08
CA LEU A 315 1.99 7.31 22.11
C LEU A 315 1.10 7.88 21.01
N VAL A 316 0.09 8.66 21.39
CA VAL A 316 -0.79 9.36 20.45
C VAL A 316 0.00 10.33 19.58
N ALA A 317 0.92 11.10 20.17
CA ALA A 317 1.78 12.02 19.43
C ALA A 317 2.68 11.27 18.44
N SER A 318 3.28 10.15 18.85
CA SER A 318 4.13 9.31 18.00
C SER A 318 3.35 8.76 16.79
N LEU A 319 2.15 8.20 17.02
CA LEU A 319 1.28 7.71 15.94
C LEU A 319 0.83 8.84 14.99
N ALA A 320 0.44 9.99 15.55
CA ALA A 320 0.04 11.14 14.75
C ALA A 320 1.19 11.70 13.90
N LEU A 321 2.40 11.81 14.48
CA LEU A 321 3.62 12.21 13.76
C LEU A 321 4.02 11.18 12.72
N GLY A 322 3.90 9.88 13.02
CA GLY A 322 4.11 8.79 12.08
C GLY A 322 3.19 8.93 10.87
N ASN A 323 1.87 9.05 11.09
CA ASN A 323 0.88 9.18 10.02
C ASN A 323 1.12 10.44 9.17
N ARG A 324 1.42 11.57 9.82
CA ARG A 324 1.73 12.83 9.12
C ARG A 324 3.03 12.76 8.33
N SER A 325 4.11 12.30 8.95
CA SER A 325 5.42 12.21 8.30
C SER A 325 5.43 11.21 7.16
N ALA A 326 4.56 10.20 7.19
CA ALA A 326 4.37 9.22 6.13
C ALA A 326 3.32 9.63 5.07
N SER A 327 2.75 10.84 5.14
CA SER A 327 1.70 11.32 4.22
C SER A 327 0.49 10.36 4.14
N GLY A 328 0.11 9.79 5.27
CA GLY A 328 -0.97 8.80 5.35
C GLY A 328 -0.59 7.38 4.90
N LEU A 329 0.64 7.13 4.43
CA LEU A 329 1.09 5.83 3.95
C LEU A 329 1.96 5.14 5.01
N CYS A 330 1.35 4.76 6.13
CA CYS A 330 2.00 3.96 7.17
C CYS A 330 1.66 2.48 7.00
N PRO A 331 2.59 1.55 7.33
CA PRO A 331 3.97 1.80 7.77
C PRO A 331 4.91 2.34 6.70
N VAL A 332 5.93 3.04 7.17
CA VAL A 332 7.09 3.41 6.36
C VAL A 332 7.90 2.14 6.02
N PRO A 333 8.27 1.91 4.75
CA PRO A 333 9.17 0.81 4.39
C PRO A 333 10.52 0.94 5.10
N PRO A 334 11.24 -0.18 5.36
CA PRO A 334 12.58 -0.11 5.90
C PRO A 334 13.50 0.70 4.94
N PRO A 335 14.44 1.49 5.48
CA PRO A 335 15.33 2.30 4.66
C PRO A 335 16.20 1.42 3.77
N GLU A 336 16.55 1.92 2.57
CA GLU A 336 17.55 1.24 1.74
C GLU A 336 18.87 1.10 2.51
N PRO A 337 19.60 -0.01 2.35
CA PRO A 337 20.96 -0.12 2.86
C PRO A 337 21.79 1.08 2.38
N PRO A 338 22.62 1.69 3.24
CA PRO A 338 23.47 2.80 2.82
C PRO A 338 24.31 2.38 1.62
N ARG A 339 24.18 3.10 0.50
CA ARG A 339 25.08 2.90 -0.63
C ARG A 339 26.45 3.45 -0.23
N PRO A 340 27.54 2.69 -0.41
CA PRO A 340 28.87 3.23 -0.20
C PRO A 340 29.03 4.44 -1.10
N TRP A 341 29.51 5.55 -0.53
CA TRP A 341 29.87 6.71 -1.31
C TRP A 341 30.84 6.26 -2.40
N PRO A 342 30.62 6.62 -3.67
CA PRO A 342 31.60 6.32 -4.70
C PRO A 342 32.92 6.92 -4.25
N THR A 343 33.89 6.08 -3.96
CA THR A 343 35.26 6.53 -3.73
C THR A 343 35.63 7.32 -4.97
N ALA A 344 35.90 8.61 -4.80
CA ALA A 344 36.34 9.45 -5.91
C ALA A 344 37.44 8.68 -6.67
N PRO A 345 37.36 8.56 -8.01
CA PRO A 345 38.46 7.98 -8.76
C PRO A 345 39.73 8.76 -8.36
N PRO A 346 40.88 8.09 -8.17
CA PRO A 346 42.12 8.78 -7.83
C PRO A 346 42.30 9.90 -8.84
N SER A 347 42.25 11.14 -8.35
CA SER A 347 42.40 12.33 -9.17
C SER A 347 43.64 12.16 -10.02
N ALA A 348 43.48 12.10 -11.34
CA ALA A 348 44.61 12.19 -12.25
C ALA A 348 45.42 13.43 -11.87
N PRO A 349 46.75 13.34 -11.76
CA PRO A 349 47.57 14.49 -11.39
C PRO A 349 47.30 15.59 -12.41
N ALA A 350 46.82 16.74 -11.91
CA ALA A 350 46.60 17.91 -12.74
C ALA A 350 47.92 18.26 -13.46
N PRO A 351 47.89 18.53 -14.78
CA PRO A 351 49.09 18.87 -15.51
C PRO A 351 49.56 20.27 -15.11
N GLY A 352 50.72 20.33 -14.47
CA GLY A 352 51.60 21.49 -14.52
C GLY A 352 51.27 22.66 -13.61
N CYS A 353 51.84 22.65 -12.40
CA CYS A 353 52.44 23.86 -11.85
C CYS A 353 53.90 23.57 -11.51
N CYS A 354 54.74 23.64 -12.54
CA CYS A 354 56.17 23.85 -12.35
C CYS A 354 56.37 25.25 -11.77
N THR A 355 56.73 25.36 -10.49
CA THR A 355 57.60 26.46 -10.04
C THR A 355 58.73 25.91 -9.20
N ASN A 356 59.84 25.78 -9.91
CA ASN A 356 61.19 25.60 -9.43
C ASN A 356 61.54 26.68 -8.37
N ARG A 357 62.14 26.29 -7.23
CA ARG A 357 63.44 26.81 -6.76
C ARG A 357 63.80 26.27 -5.37
N SER A 358 64.84 25.44 -5.38
CA SER A 358 65.79 25.25 -4.29
C SER A 358 66.59 26.54 -4.03
N ALA A 359 66.81 26.89 -2.75
CA ALA A 359 68.09 27.40 -2.19
C ALA A 359 67.93 27.91 -0.74
N GLY A 360 68.61 27.23 0.20
CA GLY A 360 69.58 27.79 1.17
C GLY A 360 69.26 29.00 2.06
N ARG A 361 69.25 28.71 3.38
CA ARG A 361 69.96 29.37 4.53
C ARG A 361 69.72 30.86 4.89
N CYS A 362 69.40 31.02 6.18
CA CYS A 362 69.77 32.06 7.16
C CYS A 362 70.10 33.50 6.71
N CYS A 363 69.36 34.48 7.24
CA CYS A 363 69.85 35.48 8.21
C CYS A 363 68.74 36.49 8.61
N THR A 364 68.89 37.01 9.83
CA THR A 364 68.05 37.91 10.64
C THR A 364 67.75 39.32 10.06
N PRO A 365 66.82 40.09 10.67
CA PRO A 365 66.08 41.19 10.02
C PRO A 365 66.73 42.58 10.21
N PRO A 366 66.14 43.62 9.58
CA PRO A 366 65.85 44.81 10.37
C PRO A 366 64.45 45.40 10.17
N THR A 367 64.07 46.08 11.24
CA THR A 367 62.87 46.85 11.58
C THR A 367 62.56 48.08 10.73
N ALA A 368 61.27 48.46 10.82
CA ALA A 368 60.67 49.79 10.62
C ALA A 368 60.60 50.30 9.17
N THR A 369 59.42 50.63 8.64
CA THR A 369 58.64 51.80 9.09
C THR A 369 57.20 51.73 8.57
N SER A 370 56.30 52.28 9.38
CA SER A 370 54.91 52.58 9.00
C SER A 370 54.82 53.49 7.76
N ARG A 371 53.83 53.23 6.89
CA ARG A 371 52.76 54.20 6.64
C ARG A 371 51.59 53.57 5.86
N ALA A 372 50.40 53.96 6.31
CA ALA A 372 49.11 53.65 5.73
C ALA A 372 48.96 54.21 4.30
N LEU A 373 48.16 53.53 3.47
CA LEU A 373 46.83 54.00 3.04
C LEU A 373 46.30 53.14 1.87
N ARG A 374 45.05 52.69 2.07
CA ARG A 374 44.11 52.01 1.17
C ARG A 374 44.19 50.49 1.09
#